data_AF-X1PI00-F1
#
_entry.id   AF-X1PI00-F1
#
_cell.length_a   1.000
_cell.length_b   1.000
_cell.length_c   1.000
_cell.angle_alpha   90.00
_cell.angle_beta   90.00
_cell.angle_gamma   90.00
#
_symmetry.space_group_name_H-M   'P 1'
#
loop_
_entity.id
_entity.type
_entity.pdbx_description
1 polymer ?
#
loop_
_entity_poly.entity_id
_entity_poly.type
_entity_poly.pdbx_seq_one_letter_code
_entity_poly.pdbx_strand_id
1 'polypeptide(L)' 'MILAKTLLEEIVKQPFKTLETFKGSSLIGKRYKPLFNYITPEKDCYIVTDADFVKLKEGTGIVHIAPAFGTDDMRLA' A
#
# COMPACT_ATOMS: atom_id res chain seq x y z
N MET A 1 -6.69 -6.84 7.07
CA MET A 1 -6.58 -5.51 6.43
C MET A 1 -5.52 -4.71 7.18
N ILE A 2 -4.67 -3.98 6.48
CA ILE A 2 -3.65 -3.10 7.07
C ILE A 2 -4.04 -1.66 6.73
N LEU A 3 -3.95 -0.76 7.69
CA LEU A 3 -4.26 0.67 7.56
C LEU A 3 -3.22 1.45 8.36
N ALA A 4 -2.92 2.68 7.95
CA ALA A 4 -2.15 3.59 8.78
C ALA A 4 -2.93 3.93 10.05
N LYS A 5 -2.26 3.80 11.21
CA LYS A 5 -2.87 3.99 12.52
C LYS A 5 -3.60 5.33 12.66
N THR A 6 -3.01 6.40 12.14
CA THR A 6 -3.57 7.76 12.20
C THR A 6 -4.91 7.91 11.48
N LEU A 7 -5.20 7.05 10.49
CA LEU A 7 -6.39 7.15 9.66
C LEU A 7 -7.52 6.20 10.10
N LEU A 8 -7.30 5.37 11.13
CA LEU A 8 -8.25 4.32 11.54
C LEU A 8 -9.63 4.88 11.90
N GLU A 9 -9.68 5.92 12.74
CA GLU A 9 -10.93 6.51 13.22
C GLU A 9 -11.69 7.26 12.10
N GLU A 10 -10.94 7.82 11.15
CA GLU A 10 -11.52 8.52 10.02
C GLU A 10 -12.14 7.57 9.01
N ILE A 11 -11.48 6.44 8.72
CA ILE A 11 -11.91 5.50 7.67
C ILE A 11 -12.91 4.47 8.21
N VAL A 12 -12.66 3.90 9.38
CA VAL A 12 -13.40 2.73 9.87
C VAL A 12 -14.57 3.19 10.74
N LYS A 13 -15.75 3.31 10.12
CA LYS A 13 -16.99 3.77 10.80
C LYS A 13 -17.73 2.69 11.60
N GLN A 14 -17.30 1.44 11.48
CA GLN A 14 -17.87 0.29 12.17
C GLN A 14 -16.95 -0.17 13.31
N PRO A 15 -17.47 -0.88 14.33
CA PRO A 15 -16.63 -1.42 15.39
C PRO A 15 -15.49 -2.27 14.83
N PHE A 16 -14.27 -1.99 15.27
CA PHE A 16 -13.07 -2.72 14.86
C PHE A 16 -12.22 -3.07 16.07
N LYS A 17 -11.36 -4.08 15.90
CA LYS A 17 -10.35 -4.46 16.89
C LYS A 17 -8.99 -4.45 16.22
N THR A 18 -8.05 -3.71 16.79
CA THR A 18 -6.65 -3.77 16.37
C THR A 18 -6.03 -5.09 16.83
N LEU A 19 -5.54 -5.88 15.89
CA LEU A 19 -4.88 -7.16 16.17
C LEU A 19 -3.38 -6.97 16.44
N GLU A 20 -2.74 -6.06 15.71
CA GLU A 20 -1.30 -5.80 15.78
C GLU A 20 -0.99 -4.36 15.36
N THR A 21 0.14 -3.83 15.81
CA THR A 21 0.71 -2.56 15.33
C THR A 21 2.20 -2.74 15.10
N PHE A 22 2.67 -2.35 13.92
CA PHE A 22 4.05 -2.49 13.50
C PHE A 22 4.49 -1.28 12.66
N LYS A 23 5.80 -1.12 12.46
CA LYS A 23 6.34 -0.09 11.58
C LYS A 23 6.08 -0.46 10.12
N GLY A 24 5.71 0.50 9.29
CA GLY A 24 5.52 0.28 7.84
C GLY A 24 6.75 -0.33 7.15
N SER A 25 7.95 0.00 7.64
CA SER A 25 9.22 -0.57 7.15
C SER A 25 9.29 -2.10 7.27
N SER A 26 8.52 -2.73 8.17
CA SER A 26 8.46 -4.19 8.28
C SER A 26 7.72 -4.87 7.12
N LEU A 27 6.98 -4.10 6.31
CA LEU A 27 6.26 -4.60 5.15
C LEU A 27 7.11 -4.58 3.88
N ILE A 28 8.18 -3.77 3.82
CA ILE A 28 9.00 -3.61 2.62
C ILE A 28 9.56 -4.97 2.19
N GLY A 29 9.46 -5.28 0.90
CA GLY A 29 9.86 -6.56 0.32
C GLY A 29 8.83 -7.68 0.44
N LYS A 30 7.72 -7.50 1.19
CA LYS A 30 6.65 -8.50 1.23
C LYS A 30 5.90 -8.54 -0.10
N ARG A 31 5.68 -9.75 -0.60
CA ARG A 31 4.84 -9.99 -1.78
C ARG A 31 3.36 -10.01 -1.42
N TYR A 32 2.52 -9.53 -2.31
CA TYR A 32 1.07 -9.60 -2.20
C TYR A 32 0.44 -10.22 -3.44
N LYS A 33 -0.79 -10.71 -3.30
CA LYS A 33 -1.56 -11.24 -4.43
C LYS A 33 -2.21 -10.08 -5.19
N PRO A 34 -2.01 -9.94 -6.51
CA PRO A 34 -2.67 -8.90 -7.28
C PRO A 34 -4.19 -9.12 -7.30
N LEU A 35 -4.94 -8.03 -7.46
CA LEU A 35 -6.41 -8.07 -7.60
C LEU A 35 -6.82 -8.71 -8.93
N PHE A 36 -6.06 -8.44 -10.00
CA PHE A 36 -6.30 -8.94 -11.33
C PHE A 36 -5.08 -9.70 -11.86
N ASN A 37 -5.32 -10.81 -12.55
CA ASN A 37 -4.29 -11.69 -13.11
C ASN A 37 -4.33 -11.73 -14.64
N TYR A 38 -4.82 -10.66 -15.28
CA TYR A 38 -4.96 -10.59 -16.74
C TYR A 38 -3.64 -10.46 -17.49
N ILE A 39 -2.57 -10.06 -16.80
CA ILE A 39 -1.25 -9.83 -17.37
C ILE A 39 -0.24 -10.62 -16.54
N THR A 40 0.68 -11.30 -17.21
CA THR A 40 1.86 -11.88 -16.55
C THR A 40 2.97 -10.82 -16.61
N PRO A 41 3.41 -10.28 -15.48
CA PRO A 41 4.45 -9.26 -15.50
C PRO A 41 5.79 -9.85 -15.94
N GLU A 42 6.51 -9.13 -16.79
CA GLU A 42 7.85 -9.50 -17.25
C GLU A 42 8.93 -9.18 -16.19
N LYS A 43 8.64 -8.22 -15.32
CA LYS A 43 9.51 -7.77 -14.22
C LYS A 43 8.99 -8.26 -12.88
N ASP A 44 9.83 -8.16 -11.86
CA ASP A 44 9.41 -8.46 -10.50
C ASP A 44 8.33 -7.46 -10.05
N CYS A 45 7.19 -7.97 -9.60
CA CYS A 45 5.99 -7.17 -9.32
C CYS A 45 5.27 -7.68 -8.08
N TYR A 46 4.31 -6.88 -7.62
CA TYR A 46 3.47 -7.17 -6.46
C TYR A 46 4.25 -7.29 -5.15
N ILE A 47 5.16 -6.33 -4.94
CA ILE A 47 5.99 -6.20 -3.75
C ILE A 47 5.68 -4.87 -3.09
N VAL A 48 5.65 -4.84 -1.76
CA VAL A 48 5.54 -3.59 -1.01
C VAL A 48 6.90 -2.90 -1.03
N THR A 49 6.92 -1.63 -1.42
CA THR A 49 8.11 -0.78 -1.43
C THR A 49 7.89 0.48 -0.60
N ASP A 50 8.98 1.10 -0.12
CA ASP A 50 8.89 2.42 0.50
C ASP A 50 8.70 3.52 -0.53
N ALA A 51 8.01 4.59 -0.12
CA ALA A 51 7.79 5.77 -0.94
C ALA A 51 7.61 6.98 -0.02
N ASP A 52 8.28 8.08 -0.35
CA ASP A 52 8.28 9.34 0.41
C ASP A 52 7.03 10.20 0.15
N PHE A 53 6.37 9.99 -0.98
CA PHE A 53 5.15 10.70 -1.37
C PHE A 53 3.87 10.20 -0.68
N VAL A 54 3.95 9.14 0.14
CA VAL A 54 2.80 8.60 0.88
C VAL A 54 2.37 9.57 1.99
N LYS A 55 1.12 10.00 1.95
CA LYS A 55 0.55 10.93 2.93
C LYS A 55 -0.25 10.19 4.01
N LEU A 56 -0.27 10.77 5.22
CA LEU A 56 -1.01 10.26 6.38
C LEU A 56 -2.24 11.11 6.72
N LYS A 57 -2.77 11.86 5.75
CA LYS A 57 -3.93 12.74 5.92
C LYS A 57 -5.16 12.30 5.14
N GLU A 58 -4.99 11.37 4.21
CA GLU A 58 -6.03 10.94 3.26
C GLU A 58 -5.71 9.53 2.75
N GLY A 59 -6.74 8.83 2.26
CA GLY A 59 -6.60 7.44 1.79
C GLY A 59 -6.46 6.46 2.96
N THR A 60 -5.59 5.45 2.82
CA THR A 60 -5.40 4.37 3.82
C THR A 60 -3.99 4.32 4.40
N GLY A 61 -3.08 5.18 3.91
CA GLY A 61 -1.64 5.08 4.13
C GLY A 61 -0.96 3.95 3.33
N ILE A 62 -1.66 3.33 2.38
CA ILE A 62 -1.12 2.40 1.38
C ILE A 62 -1.52 2.94 0.01
N VAL A 63 -0.55 3.08 -0.90
CA VAL A 63 -0.76 3.59 -2.26
C VAL A 63 -0.62 2.45 -3.26
N HIS A 64 -1.56 2.35 -4.19
CA HIS A 64 -1.44 1.46 -5.34
C HIS A 64 -0.57 2.10 -6.41
N ILE A 65 0.43 1.37 -6.89
CA ILE A 65 1.40 1.85 -7.88
C ILE A 65 1.06 1.27 -9.25
N ALA A 66 0.88 2.15 -10.23
CA ALA A 66 0.61 1.85 -11.63
C ALA A 66 1.54 2.70 -12.54
N PRO A 67 2.76 2.19 -12.88
CA PRO A 67 3.81 2.98 -13.52
C PRO A 67 3.42 3.65 -14.85
N ALA A 68 2.49 3.07 -15.59
CA ALA A 68 2.00 3.63 -16.85
C ALA A 68 1.08 4.86 -16.67
N PHE A 69 0.63 5.15 -15.45
CA PHE A 69 -0.40 6.15 -15.17
C PHE A 69 0.02 7.21 -14.14
N GLY A 70 1.23 7.13 -13.58
CA GLY A 70 1.73 8.07 -12.57
C GLY A 70 3.22 8.35 -12.76
N THR A 71 3.62 9.62 -12.69
CA THR A 71 5.04 10.00 -12.80
C THR A 71 5.85 9.53 -11.59
N ASP A 72 5.27 9.62 -10.39
CA ASP A 72 5.93 9.15 -9.18
C ASP A 72 5.96 7.62 -9.12
N ASP A 73 4.89 6.96 -9.57
CA ASP A 73 4.84 5.51 -9.76
C ASP A 73 5.91 5.01 -10.73
N MET A 74 6.13 5.73 -11.85
CA MET A 74 7.15 5.39 -12.83
C MET A 74 8.57 5.57 -12.29
N ARG A 75 8.79 6.57 -11.43
CA ARG A 75 10.10 6.81 -10.78
C ARG A 75 10.43 5.73 -9.75
N LEU A 76 9.40 5.13 -9.16
CA LEU A 76 9.53 4.11 -8.12
C LEU A 76 9.75 2.69 -8.69
N ALA A 77 9.32 2.44 -9.93
CA ALA A 77 9.24 1.11 -10.55
C ALA A 77 10.47 0.69 -11.38
#